data_AF-A0A1Z8MFI0-F1
#
_entry.id   AF-A0A1Z8MFI0-F1
#
_cell.length_a   1.000
_cell.length_b   1.000
_cell.length_c   1.000
_cell.angle_alpha   90.00
_cell.angle_beta   90.00
_cell.angle_gamma   90.00
#
_symmetry.space_group_name_H-M   'P 1'
#
loop_
_entity.id
_entity.type
_entity.pdbx_description
1 polymer ?
#
loop_
_entity_poly.entity_id
_entity_poly.type
_entity_poly.pdbx_seq_one_letter_code
_entity_poly.pdbx_strand_id
1 'polypeptide(L)'
;MQGFNTTKICSIVIVISVLISFYEVSAKKIPAFPGAEGHGMYTIGGRGGRVIKVTNLKDNGEGSLRAAVGAKGPRIVVFEVSGTIELKRRLKIRNEYITIAGQTAPGDGICIKNQEVFLDAGEEVIIRYIRFRMGDESQQQADTLGGQKNKNVIIDHCSVS
;
A
#
# COMPACT_ATOMS: atom_id res chain seq x y z
N MET A 1 0.47 61.02 23.39
CA MET A 1 1.27 59.79 23.20
C MET A 1 0.68 58.71 24.07
N GLN A 2 -0.04 57.74 23.49
CA GLN A 2 -0.68 56.66 24.26
C GLN A 2 0.40 55.66 24.71
N GLY A 3 0.51 55.43 26.02
CA GLY A 3 1.46 54.50 26.61
C GLY A 3 1.11 53.06 26.26
N PHE A 4 2.03 52.37 25.61
CA PHE A 4 1.91 50.93 25.34
C PHE A 4 1.90 50.15 26.65
N ASN A 5 0.89 49.31 26.85
CA ASN A 5 0.69 48.54 28.08
C ASN A 5 1.45 47.20 27.99
N THR A 6 2.68 47.21 28.49
CA THR A 6 3.68 46.13 28.37
C THR A 6 3.17 44.76 28.82
N THR A 7 2.28 44.70 29.82
CA THR A 7 1.74 43.44 30.35
C THR A 7 0.82 42.72 29.35
N LYS A 8 0.03 43.47 28.57
CA LYS A 8 -0.84 42.90 27.51
C LYS A 8 -0.03 42.34 26.35
N ILE A 9 1.11 42.96 26.05
CA ILE A 9 2.01 42.55 24.97
C ILE A 9 2.71 41.24 25.36
N CYS A 10 3.19 41.10 26.60
CA CYS A 10 3.76 39.84 27.10
C CYS A 10 2.76 38.67 27.05
N SER A 11 1.50 38.86 27.46
CA SER A 11 0.50 37.79 27.42
C SER A 11 0.17 37.33 26.00
N ILE A 12 0.10 38.25 25.03
CA ILE A 12 -0.16 37.93 23.62
C ILE A 12 1.03 37.18 23.01
N VAL A 13 2.27 37.59 23.31
CA VAL A 13 3.49 36.93 22.82
C VAL A 13 3.60 35.50 23.34
N ILE A 14 3.25 35.25 24.61
CA ILE A 14 3.26 33.89 25.19
C ILE A 14 2.20 33.00 24.53
N VAL A 15 0.97 33.50 24.31
CA VAL A 15 -0.09 32.74 23.63
C VAL A 15 0.31 32.40 22.20
N ILE A 16 0.92 33.35 21.48
CA ILE A 16 1.42 33.13 20.12
C ILE A 16 2.59 32.13 20.12
N SER A 17 3.56 32.22 21.05
CA SER A 17 4.68 31.27 21.10
C SER A 17 4.23 29.85 21.45
N VAL A 18 3.21 29.71 22.31
CA VAL A 18 2.59 28.42 22.63
C VAL A 18 1.86 27.87 21.40
N LEU A 19 1.08 28.68 20.68
CA LEU A 19 0.40 28.26 19.44
C LEU A 19 1.38 27.87 18.32
N ILE A 20 2.51 28.56 18.20
CA ILE A 20 3.59 28.22 17.23
C ILE A 20 4.27 26.90 17.63
N SER A 21 4.43 26.65 18.94
CA SER A 21 5.02 25.40 19.44
C SER A 21 4.11 24.17 19.21
N PHE A 22 2.79 24.37 19.09
CA PHE A 22 1.85 23.31 18.67
C PHE A 22 1.89 23.02 17.16
N TYR A 23 2.29 23.99 16.34
CA TYR A 23 2.43 23.81 14.89
C TYR A 23 3.64 22.94 14.51
N GLU A 24 4.69 22.98 15.33
CA GLU A 24 5.92 22.18 15.17
C GLU A 24 5.86 20.81 15.85
N VAL A 25 4.67 20.27 16.12
CA VAL A 25 4.55 18.80 16.28
C VAL A 25 4.75 18.21 14.89
N SER A 26 6.02 18.12 14.49
CA SER A 26 6.48 17.35 13.35
C SER A 26 5.96 15.94 13.54
N ALA A 27 4.92 15.58 12.78
CA ALA A 27 4.35 14.25 12.78
C ALA A 27 5.45 13.30 12.30
N LYS A 28 6.12 12.62 13.24
CA LYS A 28 7.13 11.60 12.94
C LYS A 28 6.50 10.63 11.95
N LYS A 29 7.05 10.58 10.73
CA LYS A 29 6.50 9.72 9.67
C LYS A 29 6.50 8.28 10.17
N ILE A 30 5.32 7.68 10.19
CA ILE A 30 5.14 6.30 10.68
C ILE A 30 5.58 5.37 9.55
N PRO A 31 6.61 4.52 9.76
CA PRO A 31 7.03 3.54 8.76
C PRO A 31 5.85 2.69 8.27
N ALA A 32 5.92 2.20 7.03
CA ALA A 32 4.89 1.39 6.40
C ALA A 32 4.47 0.19 7.28
N PHE A 33 5.47 -0.47 7.86
CA PHE A 33 5.37 -1.53 8.86
C PHE A 33 6.65 -1.55 9.71
N PRO A 34 6.66 -2.20 10.89
CA PRO A 34 7.88 -2.37 11.69
C PRO A 34 9.00 -3.01 10.87
N GLY A 35 10.16 -2.36 10.81
CA GLY A 35 11.31 -2.83 10.01
C GLY A 35 11.33 -2.37 8.56
N ALA A 36 10.36 -1.58 8.08
CA ALA A 36 10.44 -0.99 6.75
C ALA A 36 11.64 -0.03 6.64
N GLU A 37 12.43 -0.19 5.59
CA GLU A 37 13.66 0.59 5.33
C GLU A 37 13.75 1.09 3.88
N GLY A 38 14.80 1.85 3.58
CA GLY A 38 15.05 2.41 2.25
C GLY A 38 14.09 3.53 1.83
N HIS A 39 14.14 3.91 0.55
CA HIS A 39 13.39 5.05 0.02
C HIS A 39 11.86 4.90 0.14
N GLY A 40 11.37 3.65 0.17
CA GLY A 40 9.95 3.35 0.33
C GLY A 40 9.47 3.30 1.78
N MET A 41 10.32 3.44 2.80
CA MET A 41 9.99 3.09 4.19
C MET A 41 8.73 3.78 4.76
N TYR A 42 8.38 4.96 4.25
CA TYR A 42 7.22 5.75 4.70
C TYR A 42 6.00 5.62 3.78
N THR A 43 5.98 4.62 2.89
CA THR A 43 4.80 4.30 2.07
C THR A 43 3.61 4.05 2.99
N ILE A 44 2.51 4.75 2.74
CA ILE A 44 1.25 4.71 3.47
C ILE A 44 0.47 3.45 3.09
N GLY A 45 0.48 3.09 1.80
CA GLY A 45 -0.33 1.99 1.26
C GLY A 45 -1.81 2.20 1.54
N GLY A 46 -2.51 1.16 2.01
CA GLY A 46 -3.94 1.20 2.31
C GLY A 46 -4.33 1.70 3.70
N ARG A 47 -3.40 2.23 4.50
CA ARG A 47 -3.64 2.63 5.90
C ARG A 47 -4.83 3.59 6.03
N GLY A 48 -5.73 3.33 6.99
CA GLY A 48 -6.96 4.11 7.19
C GLY A 48 -8.07 3.80 6.17
N GLY A 49 -7.80 2.93 5.21
CA GLY A 49 -8.75 2.48 4.21
C GLY A 49 -9.62 1.30 4.63
N ARG A 50 -10.39 0.81 3.67
CA ARG A 50 -11.28 -0.35 3.87
C ARG A 50 -10.50 -1.65 3.79
N VAL A 51 -10.89 -2.65 4.58
CA VAL A 51 -10.41 -4.02 4.41
C VAL A 51 -11.25 -4.71 3.34
N ILE A 52 -10.60 -5.25 2.31
CA ILE A 52 -11.25 -6.04 1.25
C ILE A 52 -10.71 -7.46 1.32
N LYS A 53 -11.61 -8.42 1.47
CA LYS A 53 -11.27 -9.83 1.60
C LYS A 53 -11.31 -10.53 0.25
N VAL A 54 -10.24 -11.24 -0.08
CA VAL A 54 -10.20 -12.21 -1.18
C VAL A 54 -10.70 -13.54 -0.63
N THR A 55 -11.80 -14.03 -1.18
CA THR A 55 -12.54 -15.20 -0.68
C THR A 55 -12.53 -16.37 -1.65
N ASN A 56 -11.94 -16.20 -2.84
CA ASN A 56 -11.77 -17.27 -3.81
C ASN A 56 -10.53 -17.06 -4.69
N LEU A 57 -10.11 -18.14 -5.37
CA LEU A 57 -8.92 -18.17 -6.21
C LEU A 57 -9.21 -17.91 -7.71
N LYS A 58 -10.43 -17.48 -8.05
CA LYS A 58 -10.79 -17.23 -9.45
C LYS A 58 -10.06 -15.98 -9.98
N ASP A 59 -9.75 -15.98 -11.28
CA ASP A 59 -9.12 -14.82 -11.94
C ASP A 59 -9.93 -13.53 -11.84
N ASN A 60 -11.27 -13.62 -11.83
CA ASN A 60 -12.18 -12.48 -11.82
C ASN A 60 -13.46 -12.78 -11.03
N GLY A 61 -14.31 -11.76 -10.95
CA GLY A 61 -15.60 -11.83 -10.27
C GLY A 61 -15.51 -11.39 -8.82
N GLU A 62 -16.66 -11.36 -8.16
CA GLU A 62 -16.77 -11.01 -6.75
C GLU A 62 -15.89 -11.91 -5.88
N GLY A 63 -15.25 -11.33 -4.86
CA GLY A 63 -14.33 -12.04 -3.95
C GLY A 63 -12.97 -12.42 -4.54
N SER A 64 -12.70 -12.13 -5.82
CA SER A 64 -11.38 -12.38 -6.43
C SER A 64 -10.36 -11.30 -6.07
N LEU A 65 -9.06 -11.65 -6.15
CA LEU A 65 -7.96 -10.67 -6.05
C LEU A 65 -8.12 -9.54 -7.08
N ARG A 66 -8.59 -9.85 -8.29
CA ARG A 66 -8.78 -8.86 -9.35
C ARG A 66 -9.85 -7.82 -9.00
N ALA A 67 -10.95 -8.25 -8.36
CA ALA A 67 -11.95 -7.32 -7.85
C ALA A 67 -11.36 -6.44 -6.73
N ALA A 68 -10.58 -7.03 -5.82
CA ALA A 68 -9.98 -6.30 -4.71
C ALA A 68 -8.97 -5.23 -5.15
N VAL A 69 -8.05 -5.56 -6.08
CA VAL A 69 -7.09 -4.58 -6.61
C VAL A 69 -7.75 -3.53 -7.51
N GLY A 70 -8.88 -3.86 -8.13
CA GLY A 70 -9.64 -2.93 -8.98
C GLY A 70 -10.54 -1.95 -8.21
N ALA A 71 -10.76 -2.17 -6.92
CA ALA A 71 -11.56 -1.28 -6.08
C ALA A 71 -10.87 0.09 -5.92
N LYS A 72 -11.68 1.15 -5.84
CA LYS A 72 -11.20 2.53 -5.63
C LYS A 72 -11.03 2.87 -4.16
N GLY A 73 -10.21 3.90 -3.92
CA GLY A 73 -9.91 4.45 -2.60
C GLY A 73 -8.92 3.61 -1.78
N PRO A 74 -8.46 4.14 -0.64
CA PRO A 74 -7.52 3.45 0.23
C PRO A 74 -8.06 2.09 0.68
N ARG A 75 -7.24 1.05 0.54
CA ARG A 75 -7.67 -0.33 0.80
C ARG A 75 -6.56 -1.28 1.21
N ILE A 76 -6.89 -2.17 2.13
CA ILE A 76 -6.04 -3.28 2.56
C ILE A 76 -6.68 -4.57 2.07
N VAL A 77 -6.00 -5.25 1.15
CA VAL A 77 -6.40 -6.54 0.61
C VAL A 77 -5.85 -7.64 1.52
N VAL A 78 -6.75 -8.45 2.07
CA VAL A 78 -6.46 -9.61 2.91
C VAL A 78 -7.05 -10.87 2.29
N PHE A 79 -6.58 -12.05 2.70
CA PHE A 79 -6.95 -13.32 2.09
C PHE A 79 -7.60 -14.25 3.13
N GLU A 80 -8.81 -14.75 2.84
CA GLU A 80 -9.45 -15.82 3.61
C GLU A 80 -9.17 -17.21 3.02
N VAL A 81 -8.52 -17.25 1.86
CA VAL A 81 -8.16 -18.47 1.13
C VAL A 81 -6.66 -18.53 0.88
N SER A 82 -6.15 -19.75 0.66
CA SER A 82 -4.76 -20.02 0.30
C SER A 82 -4.70 -20.84 -0.98
N GLY A 83 -3.55 -20.83 -1.65
CA GLY A 83 -3.33 -21.58 -2.88
C GLY A 83 -2.97 -20.67 -4.05
N THR A 84 -3.28 -21.14 -5.25
CA THR A 84 -2.79 -20.54 -6.49
C THR A 84 -3.91 -19.85 -7.25
N ILE A 85 -3.70 -18.58 -7.59
CA ILE A 85 -4.55 -17.78 -8.47
C ILE A 85 -3.95 -17.82 -9.87
N GLU A 86 -4.62 -18.52 -10.78
CA GLU A 86 -4.22 -18.60 -12.19
C GLU A 86 -4.79 -17.41 -12.95
N LEU A 87 -3.93 -16.47 -13.33
CA LEU A 87 -4.36 -15.30 -14.06
C LEU A 87 -4.65 -15.66 -15.52
N LYS A 88 -5.78 -15.17 -16.04
CA LYS A 88 -6.15 -15.32 -17.46
C LYS A 88 -5.68 -14.17 -18.34
N ARG A 89 -5.29 -13.06 -17.70
CA ARG A 89 -4.71 -11.86 -18.32
C ARG A 89 -3.91 -11.10 -17.27
N ARG A 90 -3.05 -10.18 -17.71
CA ARG A 90 -2.33 -9.23 -16.84
C ARG A 90 -3.22 -8.70 -15.70
N LEU A 91 -2.72 -8.76 -14.47
CA LEU A 91 -3.35 -8.16 -13.30
C LEU A 91 -2.79 -6.75 -13.09
N LYS A 92 -3.53 -5.73 -13.52
CA LYS A 92 -3.12 -4.33 -13.36
C LYS A 92 -3.62 -3.76 -12.05
N ILE A 93 -2.71 -3.23 -11.23
CA ILE A 93 -3.02 -2.47 -10.01
C ILE A 93 -3.01 -0.99 -10.40
N ARG A 94 -4.21 -0.40 -10.55
CA ARG A 94 -4.38 0.96 -11.13
C ARG A 94 -4.76 2.04 -10.13
N ASN A 95 -5.40 1.68 -9.02
CA ASN A 95 -5.79 2.67 -8.03
C ASN A 95 -4.74 2.64 -6.90
N GLU A 96 -4.26 3.82 -6.56
CA GLU A 96 -3.32 4.17 -5.50
C GLU A 96 -3.81 3.72 -4.11
N TYR A 97 -2.96 3.92 -3.08
CA TYR A 97 -3.25 3.63 -1.67
C TYR A 97 -3.73 2.19 -1.44
N ILE A 98 -2.88 1.22 -1.75
CA ILE A 98 -3.17 -0.21 -1.60
C ILE A 98 -2.10 -0.93 -0.80
N THR A 99 -2.54 -1.78 0.14
CA THR A 99 -1.71 -2.80 0.76
C THR A 99 -2.26 -4.17 0.40
N ILE A 100 -1.45 -5.04 -0.22
CA ILE A 100 -1.76 -6.45 -0.43
C ILE A 100 -1.00 -7.26 0.63
N ALA A 101 -1.72 -7.77 1.62
CA ALA A 101 -1.16 -8.41 2.81
C ALA A 101 -1.23 -9.93 2.70
N GLY A 102 -0.29 -10.54 1.97
CA GLY A 102 -0.24 -11.99 1.70
C GLY A 102 -0.12 -12.84 2.96
N GLN A 103 0.47 -12.32 4.04
CA GLN A 103 0.62 -13.02 5.32
C GLN A 103 -0.70 -13.29 6.05
N THR A 104 -1.82 -12.72 5.56
CA THR A 104 -3.16 -12.99 6.10
C THR A 104 -3.77 -14.28 5.55
N ALA A 105 -3.25 -14.80 4.43
CA ALA A 105 -3.72 -16.05 3.87
C ALA A 105 -3.43 -17.22 4.84
N PRO A 106 -4.36 -18.20 4.96
CA PRO A 106 -4.10 -19.40 5.75
C PRO A 106 -3.02 -20.29 5.10
N GLY A 107 -2.55 -21.30 5.85
CA GLY A 107 -1.70 -22.37 5.33
C GLY A 107 -0.48 -21.88 4.54
N ASP A 108 -0.28 -22.42 3.33
CA ASP A 108 0.89 -22.16 2.48
C ASP A 108 0.89 -20.76 1.83
N GLY A 109 -0.10 -19.92 2.11
CA GLY A 109 -0.20 -18.58 1.55
C GLY A 109 -0.69 -18.53 0.10
N ILE A 110 -0.45 -17.41 -0.58
CA ILE A 110 -0.96 -17.13 -1.94
C ILE A 110 0.16 -17.18 -2.96
N CYS A 111 -0.12 -17.84 -4.08
CA CYS A 111 0.67 -17.81 -5.30
C CYS A 111 -0.14 -17.20 -6.44
N ILE A 112 0.45 -16.31 -7.22
CA ILE A 112 -0.13 -15.76 -8.45
C ILE A 112 0.67 -16.31 -9.62
N LYS A 113 0.01 -16.90 -10.62
CA LYS A 113 0.68 -17.53 -11.77
C LYS A 113 0.15 -17.12 -13.14
N ASN A 114 0.90 -17.50 -14.17
CA ASN A 114 0.57 -17.45 -15.60
C ASN A 114 0.52 -16.07 -16.25
N GLN A 115 0.41 -14.97 -15.52
CA GLN A 115 0.42 -13.64 -16.13
C GLN A 115 1.12 -12.63 -15.25
N GLU A 116 1.60 -11.57 -15.88
CA GLU A 116 2.22 -10.43 -15.23
C GLU A 116 1.28 -9.74 -14.23
N VAL A 117 1.83 -9.41 -13.07
CA VAL A 117 1.26 -8.42 -12.15
C VAL A 117 1.94 -7.08 -12.42
N PHE A 118 1.15 -6.08 -12.82
CA PHE A 118 1.67 -4.81 -13.31
C PHE A 118 1.20 -3.64 -12.45
N LEU A 119 2.15 -2.91 -11.88
CA LEU A 119 1.90 -1.70 -11.09
C LEU A 119 1.78 -0.48 -12.01
N ASP A 120 0.61 0.16 -11.95
CA ASP A 120 0.25 1.35 -12.72
C ASP A 120 -0.66 2.25 -11.87
N ALA A 121 -0.35 2.31 -10.56
CA ALA A 121 -1.17 2.97 -9.55
C ALA A 121 -0.77 4.42 -9.32
N GLY A 122 0.37 4.85 -9.85
CA GLY A 122 0.95 6.17 -9.64
C GLY A 122 1.66 6.28 -8.29
N GLU A 123 1.03 5.87 -7.19
CA GLU A 123 1.66 5.91 -5.88
C GLU A 123 1.09 4.96 -4.81
N GLU A 124 1.85 4.82 -3.73
CA GLU A 124 1.38 4.27 -2.44
C GLU A 124 0.93 2.81 -2.51
N VAL A 125 1.87 1.94 -2.90
CA VAL A 125 1.64 0.51 -3.08
C VAL A 125 2.53 -0.29 -2.14
N ILE A 126 1.92 -1.17 -1.34
CA ILE A 126 2.63 -2.14 -0.51
C ILE A 126 2.17 -3.54 -0.93
N ILE A 127 3.09 -4.42 -1.29
CA ILE A 127 2.81 -5.84 -1.52
C ILE A 127 3.76 -6.67 -0.69
N ARG A 128 3.20 -7.56 0.14
CA ARG A 128 4.00 -8.41 1.04
C ARG A 128 3.57 -9.87 1.03
N TYR A 129 4.53 -10.77 1.22
CA TYR A 129 4.30 -12.21 1.42
C TYR A 129 3.47 -12.87 0.31
N ILE A 130 3.69 -12.47 -0.94
CA ILE A 130 3.07 -13.08 -2.11
C ILE A 130 4.15 -13.83 -2.92
N ARG A 131 3.78 -15.00 -3.44
CA ARG A 131 4.58 -15.71 -4.44
C ARG A 131 4.07 -15.35 -5.82
N PHE A 132 4.96 -14.99 -6.71
CA PHE A 132 4.66 -14.74 -8.11
C PHE A 132 5.44 -15.75 -8.95
N ARG A 133 4.74 -16.51 -9.79
CA ARG A 133 5.29 -17.59 -10.60
C ARG A 133 4.73 -17.54 -12.00
N MET A 134 5.38 -16.82 -12.90
CA MET A 134 4.83 -16.65 -14.24
C MET A 134 4.73 -18.00 -14.96
N GLY A 135 5.79 -18.80 -14.85
CA GLY A 135 5.90 -20.08 -15.55
C GLY A 135 5.93 -19.89 -17.07
N ASP A 136 5.92 -21.02 -17.77
CA ASP A 136 5.92 -21.10 -19.23
C ASP A 136 4.55 -21.50 -19.81
N GLU A 137 3.62 -21.98 -18.98
CA GLU A 137 2.28 -22.44 -19.41
C GLU A 137 1.53 -21.44 -20.29
N SER A 138 1.65 -20.14 -19.99
CA SER A 138 0.98 -19.07 -20.74
C SER A 138 1.77 -18.55 -21.94
N GLN A 139 2.98 -19.08 -22.19
CA GLN A 139 3.86 -18.72 -23.30
C GLN A 139 4.05 -17.18 -23.44
N GLN A 140 4.30 -16.50 -22.31
CA GLN A 140 4.41 -15.05 -22.26
C GLN A 140 5.81 -14.62 -21.78
N GLN A 141 6.32 -13.50 -22.31
CA GLN A 141 7.72 -13.05 -22.12
C GLN A 141 7.86 -11.74 -21.31
N ALA A 142 6.83 -11.34 -20.58
CA ALA A 142 6.84 -10.17 -19.71
C ALA A 142 7.49 -10.50 -18.36
N ASP A 143 7.69 -9.47 -17.53
CA ASP A 143 8.11 -9.68 -16.15
C ASP A 143 6.97 -10.32 -15.34
N THR A 144 7.33 -11.20 -14.39
CA THR A 144 6.34 -11.79 -13.47
C THR A 144 5.66 -10.69 -12.62
N LEU A 145 6.45 -9.75 -12.12
CA LEU A 145 6.02 -8.57 -11.36
C LEU A 145 6.79 -7.36 -11.88
N GLY A 146 6.05 -6.40 -12.44
CA GLY A 146 6.63 -5.20 -13.04
C GLY A 146 5.78 -3.96 -12.78
N GLY A 147 6.19 -2.84 -13.36
CA GLY A 147 5.43 -1.60 -13.28
C GLY A 147 6.20 -0.39 -13.77
N GLN A 148 5.51 0.71 -13.97
CA GLN A 148 6.11 1.96 -14.44
C GLN A 148 5.49 3.16 -13.75
N LYS A 149 6.29 4.23 -13.58
CA LYS A 149 5.82 5.53 -13.08
C LYS A 149 5.07 5.45 -11.74
N ASN A 150 5.53 4.58 -10.83
CA ASN A 150 5.00 4.50 -9.48
C ASN A 150 5.98 5.15 -8.49
N LYS A 151 5.44 5.87 -7.51
CA LYS A 151 6.16 6.43 -6.37
C LYS A 151 5.74 5.70 -5.09
N ASN A 152 6.64 5.61 -4.10
CA ASN A 152 6.31 5.01 -2.80
C ASN A 152 5.76 3.59 -2.96
N VAL A 153 6.64 2.68 -3.36
CA VAL A 153 6.34 1.26 -3.54
C VAL A 153 7.20 0.45 -2.60
N ILE A 154 6.59 -0.50 -1.89
CA ILE A 154 7.30 -1.54 -1.15
C ILE A 154 6.86 -2.90 -1.67
N ILE A 155 7.83 -3.69 -2.13
CA ILE A 155 7.70 -5.12 -2.39
C ILE A 155 8.58 -5.83 -1.36
N ASP A 156 7.97 -6.54 -0.41
CA ASP A 156 8.69 -7.10 0.73
C ASP A 156 8.29 -8.55 1.02
N HIS A 157 9.25 -9.41 1.35
CA HIS A 157 9.03 -10.84 1.59
C HIS A 157 8.25 -11.57 0.47
N CYS A 158 8.40 -11.11 -0.77
CA CYS A 158 7.83 -11.78 -1.93
C CYS A 158 8.84 -12.76 -2.52
N SER A 159 8.33 -13.86 -3.06
CA SER A 159 9.13 -14.77 -3.90
C SER A 159 8.71 -14.53 -5.34
N VAL A 160 9.67 -14.26 -6.22
CA VAL A 160 9.43 -13.97 -7.64
C VAL A 160 10.29 -14.92 -8.46
N SER A 161 9.64 -15.74 -9.29
CA SER A 161 10.28 -16.73 -10.16
C SER A 161 9.57 -16.90 -11.49
#